data_AF-A0A7V4SRU4-F1
#
_entry.id   AF-A0A7V4SRU4-F1
#
_cell.length_a   1.000
_cell.length_b   1.000
_cell.length_c   1.000
_cell.angle_alpha   90.00
_cell.angle_beta   90.00
_cell.angle_gamma   90.00
#
_symmetry.space_group_name_H-M   'P 1'
#
loop_
_entity.id
_entity.type
_entity.pdbx_description
1 polymer ?
#
loop_
_entity_poly.entity_id
_entity_poly.type
_entity_poly.pdbx_seq_one_letter_code
_entity_poly.pdbx_strand_id
1 'polypeptide(L)'
;MEVVMLESVDLSKSLKSSEWKALRPALQQRLYDYERAAFDAGIPTVVLFEGWDAAGKGTSINLLTQRLDPRGFKVWPIRAARTYEKDHPWLWRFWLKLPNRGQIAIFDRSWYGRVLVERVE
;
A
#
# COMPACT_ATOMS: atom_id res chain seq x y z
N MET A 1 1.67 -22.17 8.39
CA MET A 1 1.08 -20.82 8.25
C MET A 1 -0.42 -21.01 8.38
N GLU A 2 -1.05 -20.34 9.33
CA GLU A 2 -2.50 -20.38 9.50
C GLU A 2 -3.13 -19.55 8.38
N VAL A 3 -3.90 -20.21 7.51
CA VAL A 3 -4.61 -19.52 6.42
C VAL A 3 -5.87 -18.92 7.04
N VAL A 4 -5.85 -17.61 7.27
CA VAL A 4 -7.05 -16.87 7.66
C VAL A 4 -7.99 -16.84 6.46
N MET A 5 -9.10 -17.57 6.56
CA MET A 5 -10.16 -17.56 5.55
C MET A 5 -10.98 -16.28 5.73
N LEU A 6 -11.40 -15.64 4.63
CA LEU A 6 -12.20 -14.39 4.69
C LEU A 6 -13.47 -14.53 5.55
N GLU A 7 -14.07 -15.72 5.58
CA GLU A 7 -15.24 -16.05 6.40
C GLU A 7 -15.00 -15.93 7.90
N SER A 8 -13.74 -16.02 8.34
CA SER A 8 -13.36 -15.91 9.76
C SER A 8 -13.11 -14.47 10.22
N VAL A 9 -13.18 -13.49 9.31
CA VAL A 9 -12.93 -12.08 9.62
C VAL A 9 -14.20 -11.42 10.14
N ASP A 10 -14.15 -10.94 11.38
CA ASP A 10 -15.22 -10.13 11.96
C ASP A 10 -15.24 -8.70 11.38
N LEU A 11 -16.11 -8.50 10.39
CA LEU A 11 -16.33 -7.20 9.73
C LEU A 11 -17.20 -6.23 10.54
N SER A 12 -17.72 -6.63 11.70
CA SER A 12 -18.53 -5.74 12.56
C SER A 12 -17.67 -4.77 13.40
N LYS A 13 -16.35 -5.02 13.47
CA LYS A 13 -15.42 -4.19 14.22
C LYS A 13 -15.41 -2.76 13.69
N SER A 14 -15.57 -1.82 14.60
CA SER A 14 -15.52 -0.39 14.31
C SER A 14 -14.81 0.36 15.44
N LEU A 15 -14.30 1.55 15.14
CA LEU A 15 -13.64 2.43 16.09
C LEU A 15 -14.40 3.75 16.14
N LYS A 16 -14.72 4.24 17.34
CA LYS A 16 -15.47 5.50 17.47
C LYS A 16 -14.60 6.66 16.98
N SER A 17 -15.25 7.69 16.43
CA SER A 17 -14.54 8.87 15.91
C SER A 17 -13.69 9.58 16.98
N SER A 18 -14.17 9.64 18.22
CA SER A 18 -13.42 10.21 19.35
C SER A 18 -12.17 9.41 19.69
N GLU A 19 -12.27 8.08 19.75
CA GLU A 19 -11.16 7.17 20.01
C GLU A 19 -10.12 7.25 18.89
N TRP A 20 -10.57 7.25 17.62
CA TRP A 20 -9.67 7.43 16.48
C TRP A 20 -8.90 8.76 16.54
N LYS A 21 -9.59 9.87 16.84
CA LYS A 21 -8.94 11.18 16.98
C LYS A 21 -7.90 11.20 18.09
N ALA A 22 -8.11 10.46 19.18
CA ALA A 22 -7.16 10.34 20.27
C ALA A 22 -5.94 9.46 19.91
N LEU A 23 -6.14 8.35 19.18
CA LEU A 23 -5.06 7.42 18.80
C LEU A 23 -4.20 7.92 17.63
N ARG A 24 -4.82 8.59 16.66
CA ARG A 24 -4.20 8.95 15.38
C ARG A 24 -2.86 9.71 15.52
N PRO A 25 -2.70 10.72 16.39
CA PRO A 25 -1.45 11.47 16.50
C PRO A 25 -0.26 10.57 16.86
N ALA A 26 -0.43 9.67 17.84
CA ALA A 26 0.63 8.76 18.27
C ALA A 26 0.99 7.75 17.18
N LEU A 27 0.00 7.22 16.45
CA LEU A 27 0.23 6.32 15.33
C LEU A 27 0.95 7.01 14.16
N GLN A 28 0.56 8.25 13.85
CA GLN A 28 1.21 9.06 12.82
C GLN A 28 2.66 9.42 13.17
N GLN A 29 2.95 9.69 14.45
CA GLN A 29 4.32 9.91 14.90
C GLN A 29 5.16 8.64 14.76
N ARG A 30 4.66 7.49 15.22
CA ARG A 30 5.35 6.20 15.06
C ARG A 30 5.62 5.87 13.59
N LEU A 31 4.67 6.15 12.70
CA LEU A 31 4.84 5.96 11.27
C LEU A 31 6.01 6.79 10.71
N TYR A 32 6.10 8.06 11.10
CA TYR A 32 7.22 8.93 10.73
C TYR A 32 8.56 8.40 11.28
N ASP A 33 8.59 7.93 12.52
CA ASP A 33 9.79 7.37 13.13
C ASP A 33 10.26 6.10 12.37
N TYR A 34 9.32 5.26 11.92
CA TYR A 34 9.64 4.09 11.09
C TYR A 34 10.14 4.44 9.70
N GLU A 35 9.56 5.45 9.04
CA GLU A 35 10.07 5.95 7.77
C GLU A 35 11.53 6.40 7.91
N ARG A 36 11.82 7.19 8.94
CA ARG A 36 13.18 7.66 9.22
C ARG A 36 14.13 6.50 9.50
N ALA A 37 13.71 5.54 10.33
CA ALA A 37 14.52 4.37 10.63
C ALA A 37 14.81 3.51 9.38
N ALA A 38 13.82 3.33 8.49
CA ALA A 38 14.00 2.64 7.22
C ALA A 38 14.97 3.40 6.30
N PHE A 39 14.86 4.74 6.26
CA PHE A 39 15.76 5.60 5.51
C PHE A 39 17.20 5.49 6.00
N ASP A 40 17.42 5.68 7.30
CA ASP A 40 18.75 5.63 7.93
C ASP A 40 19.41 4.24 7.76
N ALA A 41 18.61 3.17 7.82
CA ALA A 41 19.07 1.80 7.58
C ALA A 41 19.20 1.45 6.08
N GLY A 42 18.78 2.32 5.16
CA GLY A 42 18.80 2.07 3.73
C GLY A 42 17.89 0.91 3.28
N ILE A 43 16.82 0.61 4.05
CA ILE A 43 15.89 -0.49 3.80
C ILE A 43 14.80 -0.04 2.81
N PRO A 44 14.76 -0.56 1.57
CA PRO A 44 13.68 -0.27 0.64
C PRO A 44 12.39 -0.96 1.12
N THR A 45 11.28 -0.22 1.18
CA THR A 45 10.01 -0.73 1.69
C THR A 45 8.91 -0.65 0.64
N VAL A 46 8.18 -1.75 0.43
CA VAL A 46 7.03 -1.79 -0.48
C VAL A 46 5.76 -2.03 0.32
N VAL A 47 4.75 -1.20 0.09
CA VAL A 47 3.41 -1.34 0.69
C VAL A 47 2.40 -1.54 -0.43
N LEU A 48 1.64 -2.63 -0.38
CA LEU A 48 0.64 -2.98 -1.39
C LEU A 48 -0.76 -2.84 -0.82
N PHE A 49 -1.61 -2.07 -1.49
CA PHE A 49 -3.03 -1.98 -1.17
C PHE A 49 -3.84 -2.78 -2.20
N GLU A 50 -4.47 -3.85 -1.73
CA GLU A 50 -5.41 -4.68 -2.47
C GLU A 50 -6.75 -4.77 -1.74
N GLY A 51 -7.81 -5.14 -2.46
CA GLY A 51 -9.13 -5.33 -1.89
C GLY A 51 -10.24 -4.90 -2.86
N TRP A 52 -11.49 -5.14 -2.47
CA TRP A 52 -12.65 -4.81 -3.28
C TRP A 52 -12.73 -3.33 -3.65
N ASP A 53 -13.46 -3.05 -4.73
CA ASP A 53 -13.82 -1.68 -5.06
C ASP A 53 -14.66 -1.06 -3.95
N ALA A 54 -14.46 0.24 -3.73
CA ALA A 54 -15.01 1.00 -2.60
C ALA A 54 -14.60 0.53 -1.18
N ALA A 55 -13.64 -0.40 -1.02
CA ALA A 55 -13.16 -0.85 0.30
C ALA A 55 -12.34 0.19 1.10
N GLY A 56 -12.20 1.43 0.62
CA GLY A 56 -11.49 2.50 1.35
C GLY A 56 -9.96 2.53 1.19
N LYS A 57 -9.41 1.86 0.16
CA LYS A 57 -7.97 1.86 -0.14
C LYS A 57 -7.38 3.26 -0.28
N GLY A 58 -7.99 4.11 -1.12
CA GLY A 58 -7.53 5.48 -1.36
C GLY A 58 -7.52 6.34 -0.09
N THR A 59 -8.55 6.24 0.74
CA THR A 59 -8.60 6.93 2.05
C THR A 59 -7.48 6.47 2.97
N SER A 60 -7.21 5.16 3.01
CA SER A 60 -6.15 4.58 3.82
C SER A 60 -4.76 5.03 3.35
N ILE A 61 -4.52 5.05 2.03
CA ILE A 61 -3.29 5.58 1.44
C ILE A 61 -3.12 7.07 1.80
N ASN A 62 -4.18 7.88 1.65
CA ASN A 62 -4.12 9.29 2.00
C ASN A 62 -3.74 9.48 3.49
N LEU A 63 -4.40 8.75 4.40
CA LEU A 63 -4.08 8.79 5.84
C LEU A 63 -2.64 8.39 6.13
N LEU A 64 -2.12 7.37 5.45
CA LEU A 64 -0.73 6.92 5.56
C LEU A 64 0.23 8.04 5.14
N THR A 65 -0.02 8.65 3.98
CA THR A 65 0.89 9.65 3.39
C THR A 65 0.88 11.02 4.07
N GLN A 66 -0.12 11.33 4.90
CA GLN A 66 -0.28 12.67 5.51
C GLN A 66 0.84 13.08 6.47
N ARG A 67 1.55 12.13 7.09
CA ARG A 67 2.63 12.44 8.06
C ARG A 67 4.02 12.01 7.60
N LEU A 68 4.09 11.20 6.55
CA LEU A 68 5.35 10.78 5.94
C LEU A 68 6.05 11.97 5.27
N ASP A 69 7.36 11.93 5.19
CA ASP A 69 8.15 12.87 4.40
C ASP A 69 7.89 12.61 2.90
N PRO A 70 7.37 13.58 2.14
CA PRO A 70 7.05 13.38 0.72
C PRO A 70 8.27 13.05 -0.15
N ARG A 71 9.49 13.24 0.34
CA ARG A 71 10.73 12.85 -0.35
C ARG A 71 11.10 11.38 -0.13
N GLY A 72 10.57 10.78 0.93
CA GLY A 72 10.85 9.41 1.35
C GLY A 72 9.98 8.36 0.65
N PHE A 73 8.85 8.76 0.05
CA PHE A 73 7.93 7.80 -0.57
C PHE A 73 7.43 8.22 -1.95
N LYS A 74 6.88 7.24 -2.68
CA LYS A 74 6.11 7.45 -3.91
C LYS A 74 4.89 6.55 -3.95
N VAL A 75 3.75 7.12 -4.36
CA VAL A 75 2.51 6.37 -4.59
C VAL A 75 2.37 6.04 -6.08
N TRP A 76 2.08 4.78 -6.38
CA TRP A 76 1.90 4.23 -7.71
C TRP A 76 0.50 3.65 -7.88
N PRO A 77 -0.43 4.39 -8.48
CA PRO A 77 -1.71 3.83 -8.90
C PRO A 77 -1.52 2.92 -10.10
N ILE A 78 -1.84 1.64 -9.94
CA ILE A 78 -1.71 0.64 -11.00
C ILE A 78 -3.03 0.55 -11.77
N ARG A 79 -2.92 0.75 -13.08
CA ARG A 79 -4.02 0.64 -14.05
C ARG A 79 -3.73 -0.48 -15.05
N ALA A 80 -4.64 -0.65 -16.01
CA ALA A 80 -4.41 -1.51 -17.17
C ALA A 80 -3.07 -1.19 -17.85
N ALA A 81 -2.37 -2.22 -18.31
CA ALA A 81 -1.07 -2.07 -18.96
C ALA A 81 -1.18 -1.21 -20.22
N ARG A 82 -0.29 -0.23 -20.35
CA ARG A 82 -0.14 0.55 -21.58
C ARG A 82 0.39 -0.33 -22.71
N THR A 83 0.20 0.10 -23.95
CA THR A 83 0.63 -0.67 -25.15
C THR A 83 2.10 -1.09 -25.07
N TYR A 84 3.01 -0.16 -24.81
CA TYR A 84 4.44 -0.48 -24.69
C TYR A 84 4.78 -1.39 -23.49
N GLU A 85 3.98 -1.37 -22.41
CA GLU A 85 4.20 -2.26 -21.27
C GLU A 85 3.87 -3.72 -21.63
N LYS A 86 3.02 -3.95 -22.64
CA LYS A 86 2.66 -5.29 -23.14
C LYS A 86 3.77 -5.93 -23.98
N ASP A 87 4.70 -5.14 -24.48
CA ASP A 87 5.87 -5.62 -25.23
C ASP A 87 6.98 -6.16 -24.31
N HIS A 88 6.78 -6.09 -22.99
CA HIS A 88 7.73 -6.54 -21.97
C HIS A 88 7.14 -7.67 -21.12
N PRO A 89 7.99 -8.43 -20.39
CA PRO A 89 7.49 -9.38 -19.39
C PRO A 89 6.58 -8.69 -18.38
N TRP A 90 5.46 -9.32 -18.02
CA TRP A 90 4.40 -8.69 -17.22
C TRP A 90 4.87 -8.02 -15.90
N LEU A 91 5.88 -8.58 -15.22
CA LEU A 91 6.43 -8.00 -13.99
C LEU A 91 7.26 -6.73 -14.21
N TRP A 92 7.72 -6.49 -15.44
CA TRP A 92 8.63 -5.39 -15.79
C TRP A 92 8.07 -4.04 -15.35
N ARG A 93 6.78 -3.77 -15.61
CA ARG A 93 6.13 -2.51 -15.23
C ARG A 93 6.11 -2.26 -13.72
N PHE A 94 6.21 -3.30 -12.89
CA PHE A 94 6.27 -3.15 -11.43
C PHE A 94 7.71 -3.05 -10.94
N TRP A 95 8.63 -3.80 -11.56
CA TRP A 95 10.07 -3.71 -11.28
C TRP A 95 10.60 -2.29 -11.41
N LEU A 96 10.18 -1.55 -12.44
CA LEU A 96 10.56 -0.14 -12.63
C LEU A 96 10.04 0.81 -11.54
N LYS A 97 9.11 0.37 -10.71
CA LYS A 97 8.44 1.17 -9.67
C LYS A 97 8.93 0.82 -8.26
N LEU A 98 9.86 -0.13 -8.12
CA LEU A 98 10.46 -0.48 -6.84
C LEU A 98 11.24 0.72 -6.28
N PRO A 99 11.26 0.88 -4.94
CA PRO A 99 11.91 2.02 -4.32
C PRO A 99 13.43 1.82 -4.26
N ASN A 100 14.16 2.94 -4.23
CA ASN A 100 15.57 2.91 -3.88
C ASN A 100 15.76 2.59 -2.39
N ARG A 101 17.03 2.40 -1.99
CA ARG A 101 17.39 2.21 -0.57
C ARG A 101 16.80 3.32 0.30
N GLY A 102 16.16 2.90 1.39
CA GLY A 102 15.55 3.79 2.37
C GLY A 102 14.26 4.48 1.92
N GLN A 103 13.80 4.26 0.68
CA GLN A 103 12.56 4.83 0.17
C GLN A 103 11.40 3.84 0.28
N ILE A 104 10.19 4.38 0.23
CA ILE A 104 8.94 3.63 0.30
C ILE A 104 8.22 3.72 -1.05
N ALA A 105 7.83 2.58 -1.61
CA ALA A 105 6.89 2.54 -2.73
C ALA A 105 5.53 2.04 -2.24
N ILE A 106 4.48 2.85 -2.43
CA ILE A 106 3.11 2.52 -2.07
C ILE A 106 2.34 2.22 -3.35
N PHE A 107 1.81 1.03 -3.49
CA PHE A 107 1.05 0.59 -4.66
C PHE A 107 -0.45 0.61 -4.35
N ASP A 108 -1.22 1.37 -5.13
CA ASP A 108 -2.69 1.26 -5.17
C ASP A 108 -3.08 0.30 -6.30
N ARG A 109 -3.44 -0.92 -5.92
CA ARG A 109 -3.38 -2.15 -6.75
C ARG A 109 -1.94 -2.49 -7.15
N SER A 110 -1.70 -3.75 -7.46
CA SER A 110 -0.35 -4.29 -7.67
C SER A 110 -0.34 -5.44 -8.68
N TRP A 111 0.76 -6.19 -8.72
CA TRP A 111 0.86 -7.44 -9.45
C TRP A 111 -0.14 -8.52 -8.98
N TYR A 112 -0.74 -8.39 -7.80
CA TYR A 112 -1.84 -9.27 -7.40
C TYR A 112 -3.08 -9.14 -8.29
N GLY A 113 -3.22 -8.03 -9.03
CA GLY A 113 -4.29 -7.87 -10.03
C GLY A 113 -4.39 -9.04 -11.02
N ARG A 114 -3.26 -9.72 -11.34
CA ARG A 114 -3.24 -10.88 -12.25
C ARG A 114 -3.97 -12.11 -11.71
N VAL A 115 -3.94 -12.31 -10.39
CA VAL A 115 -4.57 -13.47 -9.74
C VAL A 115 -5.91 -13.13 -9.10
N LEU A 116 -6.27 -11.84 -9.08
CA LEU A 116 -7.53 -11.31 -8.56
C LEU A 116 -8.46 -10.91 -9.71
N VAL A 117 -8.24 -9.74 -10.33
CA VAL A 117 -9.15 -9.17 -11.34
C VAL A 117 -9.00 -9.87 -12.68
N GLU A 118 -7.77 -10.04 -13.19
CA GLU A 118 -7.52 -10.64 -14.52
C GLU A 118 -7.87 -12.14 -14.58
N ARG A 119 -8.25 -12.76 -13.45
CA ARG A 119 -8.70 -14.16 -13.39
C ARG A 119 -10.22 -14.30 -13.49
N VAL A 120 -10.97 -13.27 -13.08
CA VAL A 120 -12.44 -13.28 -13.05
C VAL A 120 -13.03 -12.60 -14.29
N GLU A 121 -12.24 -11.75 -14.97
CA GLU A 121 -12.48 -11.29 -16.34
C GLU A 121 -12.03 -12.32 -17.39
#